data_AF-I8X5G8-F1
#
_entry.id   AF-I8X5G8-F1
#
_cell.length_a   1.000
_cell.length_b   1.000
_cell.length_c   1.000
_cell.angle_alpha   90.00
_cell.angle_beta   90.00
_cell.angle_gamma   90.00
#
_symmetry.space_group_name_H-M   'P 1'
#
loop_
_entity.id
_entity.type
_entity.pdbx_description
1 polymer ?
#
loop_
_entity_poly.entity_id
_entity_poly.type
_entity_poly.pdbx_seq_one_letter_code
_entity_poly.pdbx_strand_id
1 'polypeptide(L)'
;MATEYYGINYFPLLTGFFHCDTIELITAIHGVKGPHAVIMLLCKIYTDGYYIHWGEDQCMIFARKLGPEYDKKTVEEIVNLLIEKRFFDKESYEKHGVLTSVEIQKVWLEATSRRKKDLTKLPYMLTEGANSKNVCKTGSSTTENVDKLPTQMELNLENADNFRQSKVKQSKAEKSKELPPSDPPNGEKEEEEDTSLLPPPPEYALNEKTHNYSGLLESLRLHNVKDKTEIKAILRLSDYGRKGTEIWRILAKTNWSRIEAPGKYILKILRTSQ
;
A
#
# COMPACT_ATOMS: atom_id res chain seq x y z
N MET A 1 9.95 25.70 9.60
CA MET A 1 10.13 25.89 8.14
C MET A 1 9.61 24.63 7.46
N ALA A 2 8.65 24.75 6.55
CA ALA A 2 7.98 23.60 5.95
C ALA A 2 8.92 22.90 4.95
N THR A 3 9.48 21.75 5.31
CA THR A 3 10.08 20.84 4.34
C THR A 3 8.96 20.15 3.59
N GLU A 4 8.53 20.72 2.46
CA GLU A 4 7.61 20.06 1.53
C GLU A 4 8.32 18.90 0.80
N TYR A 5 8.49 17.77 1.48
CA TYR A 5 8.84 16.51 0.82
C TYR A 5 7.72 15.52 1.06
N TYR A 6 6.67 15.66 0.24
CA TYR A 6 5.53 14.77 0.20
C TYR A 6 6.03 13.32 0.14
N GLY A 7 5.69 12.54 1.17
CA GLY A 7 5.91 11.10 1.17
C GLY A 7 5.19 10.40 0.02
N ILE A 8 5.26 9.08 0.06
CA ILE A 8 4.51 8.19 -0.82
C ILE A 8 3.55 7.36 0.03
N ASN A 9 2.35 7.13 -0.49
CA ASN A 9 1.29 6.40 0.23
C ASN A 9 1.54 4.89 0.25
N TYR A 10 2.38 4.41 -0.66
CA TYR A 10 2.79 3.02 -0.79
C TYR A 10 4.20 2.98 -1.35
N PHE A 11 4.90 1.88 -1.08
CA PHE A 11 6.21 1.60 -1.66
C PHE A 11 6.27 0.11 -2.05
N PRO A 12 7.01 -0.24 -3.11
CA PRO A 12 7.24 -1.64 -3.46
C PRO A 12 8.13 -2.30 -2.40
N LEU A 13 7.73 -3.47 -1.93
CA LEU A 13 8.56 -4.33 -1.08
C LEU A 13 9.00 -5.55 -1.89
N LEU A 14 10.28 -5.87 -1.86
CA LEU A 14 10.81 -7.05 -2.54
C LEU A 14 10.21 -8.32 -1.93
N THR A 15 9.82 -9.27 -2.78
CA THR A 15 9.30 -10.57 -2.33
C THR A 15 10.32 -11.34 -1.47
N GLY A 16 11.61 -11.17 -1.77
CA GLY A 16 12.71 -11.73 -0.98
C GLY A 16 13.13 -10.93 0.26
N PHE A 17 12.40 -9.88 0.64
CA PHE A 17 12.80 -8.97 1.73
C PHE A 17 13.08 -9.73 3.05
N PHE A 18 12.21 -10.66 3.42
CA PHE A 18 12.37 -11.45 4.65
C PHE A 18 13.46 -12.52 4.59
N HIS A 19 14.04 -12.76 3.40
CA HIS A 19 15.02 -13.81 3.14
C HIS A 19 16.42 -13.27 2.86
N CYS A 20 16.66 -11.96 3.00
CA CYS A 20 18.02 -11.44 2.90
C CYS A 20 18.74 -11.52 4.24
N ASP A 21 20.05 -11.81 4.19
CA ASP A 21 20.89 -12.11 5.36
C ASP A 21 20.74 -11.11 6.50
N THR A 22 20.58 -9.81 6.18
CA THR A 22 20.39 -8.76 7.19
C THR A 22 19.08 -8.93 7.95
N ILE A 23 17.97 -9.19 7.25
CA ILE A 23 16.65 -9.34 7.86
C ILE A 23 16.56 -10.70 8.56
N GLU A 24 17.16 -11.76 8.02
CA GLU A 24 17.25 -13.06 8.68
C GLU A 24 18.06 -12.98 9.98
N LEU A 25 19.19 -12.27 9.98
CA LEU A 25 19.99 -12.05 11.20
C LEU A 25 19.22 -11.25 12.26
N ILE A 26 18.55 -10.17 11.84
CA ILE A 26 17.68 -9.39 12.73
C ILE A 26 16.56 -10.27 13.31
N THR A 27 15.99 -11.17 12.51
CA THR A 27 14.99 -12.14 12.95
C THR A 27 15.56 -13.14 13.94
N ALA A 28 16.79 -13.62 13.72
CA ALA A 28 17.43 -14.57 14.64
C ALA A 28 17.68 -13.96 16.03
N ILE A 29 18.00 -12.67 16.10
CA ILE A 29 18.31 -11.97 17.37
C ILE A 29 17.03 -11.50 18.07
N HIS A 30 16.11 -10.88 17.33
CA HIS A 30 14.95 -10.19 17.91
C HIS A 30 13.61 -10.91 17.65
N GLY A 31 13.62 -12.06 16.98
CA GLY A 31 12.42 -12.77 16.56
C GLY A 31 11.57 -11.95 15.58
N VAL A 32 10.26 -12.16 15.63
CA VAL A 32 9.28 -11.41 14.80
C VAL A 32 9.34 -9.90 15.01
N LYS A 33 9.88 -9.45 16.16
CA LYS A 33 9.97 -8.03 16.47
C LYS A 33 10.89 -7.28 15.51
N GLY A 34 11.96 -7.95 15.09
CA GLY A 34 12.97 -7.41 14.19
C GLY A 34 12.39 -6.97 12.84
N PRO A 35 11.92 -7.90 11.99
CA PRO A 35 11.34 -7.56 10.69
C PRO A 35 10.17 -6.59 10.76
N HIS A 36 9.31 -6.71 11.78
CA HIS A 36 8.23 -5.75 12.01
C HIS A 36 8.77 -4.32 12.20
N ALA A 37 9.78 -4.13 13.05
CA ALA A 37 10.40 -2.82 13.26
C ALA A 37 11.05 -2.28 11.98
N VAL A 38 11.70 -3.13 11.17
CA VAL A 38 12.30 -2.71 9.90
C VAL A 38 11.23 -2.21 8.91
N ILE A 39 10.13 -2.96 8.75
CA ILE A 39 9.03 -2.52 7.88
C ILE A 39 8.43 -1.20 8.38
N MET A 40 8.20 -1.07 9.69
CA MET A 40 7.67 0.16 10.26
C MET A 40 8.62 1.37 10.11
N LEU A 41 9.94 1.14 10.13
CA LEU A 41 10.94 2.17 9.82
C LEU A 41 10.83 2.60 8.36
N LEU A 42 10.75 1.66 7.42
CA LEU A 42 10.56 1.96 6.01
C LEU A 42 9.26 2.74 5.77
N CYS A 43 8.15 2.32 6.37
CA CYS A 43 6.89 3.06 6.31
C CYS A 43 7.05 4.50 6.80
N LYS A 44 7.72 4.70 7.94
CA LYS A 44 7.98 6.04 8.48
C LYS A 44 8.83 6.87 7.52
N ILE A 45 9.89 6.29 6.96
CA ILE A 45 10.78 6.96 6.02
C ILE A 45 10.01 7.42 4.77
N TYR A 46 9.24 6.51 4.17
CA TYR A 46 8.49 6.82 2.96
C TYR A 46 7.30 7.75 3.18
N THR A 47 6.75 7.80 4.41
CA THR A 47 5.74 8.80 4.79
C THR A 47 6.34 10.21 4.85
N ASP A 48 7.58 10.32 5.34
CA ASP A 48 8.28 11.61 5.52
C ASP A 48 9.11 11.99 4.27
N GLY A 49 9.29 11.08 3.30
CA GLY A 49 10.02 11.29 2.07
C GLY A 49 10.94 10.12 1.73
N TYR A 50 12.26 10.35 1.82
CA TYR A 50 13.31 9.37 1.49
C TYR A 50 14.36 9.23 2.60
N TYR A 51 14.19 9.96 3.70
CA TYR A 51 15.01 9.88 4.89
C TYR A 51 14.20 10.34 6.10
N ILE A 52 14.67 10.00 7.30
CA ILE A 52 14.19 10.60 8.55
C ILE A 52 15.36 11.01 9.42
N HIS A 53 15.17 12.06 10.21
CA HIS A 53 16.06 12.32 11.33
C HIS A 53 15.84 11.24 12.39
N TRP A 54 16.94 10.77 12.95
CA TRP A 54 16.96 9.70 13.94
C TRP A 54 17.90 10.04 15.07
N GLY A 55 17.40 9.82 16.28
CA GLY A 55 18.11 10.10 17.51
C GLY A 55 17.32 9.54 18.68
N GLU A 56 17.80 9.83 19.89
CA GLU A 56 17.31 9.29 21.15
C GLU A 56 15.78 9.41 21.31
N ASP A 57 15.25 10.62 21.11
CA ASP A 57 13.83 10.91 21.28
C ASP A 57 12.97 10.20 20.23
N GLN A 58 13.44 10.15 18.98
CA GLN A 58 12.73 9.47 17.90
C GLN A 58 12.71 7.96 18.12
N CYS A 59 13.81 7.38 18.61
CA CYS A 59 13.88 5.98 18.98
C CYS A 59 12.85 5.64 20.08
N MET A 60 12.76 6.46 21.12
CA MET A 60 11.79 6.27 22.21
C MET A 60 10.33 6.39 21.73
N ILE A 61 10.02 7.42 20.93
CA ILE A 61 8.68 7.62 20.35
C ILE A 61 8.33 6.44 19.43
N PHE A 62 9.28 5.98 18.63
CA PHE A 62 9.08 4.88 17.70
C PHE A 62 8.83 3.56 18.43
N ALA A 63 9.60 3.23 19.48
CA ALA A 63 9.35 2.05 20.31
C ALA A 63 7.91 2.04 20.86
N ARG A 64 7.43 3.18 21.37
CA ARG A 64 6.04 3.32 21.83
C ARG A 64 5.00 3.11 20.72
N LYS A 65 5.30 3.52 19.48
CA LYS A 65 4.42 3.30 18.32
C LYS A 65 4.36 1.84 17.88
N LEU A 66 5.45 1.09 18.03
CA LEU A 66 5.47 -0.34 17.71
C LEU A 66 4.65 -1.17 18.71
N GLY A 67 4.53 -0.71 19.95
CA GLY A 67 3.68 -1.30 20.97
C GLY A 67 4.43 -1.60 22.27
N PRO A 68 3.72 -2.12 23.30
CA PRO A 68 4.28 -2.35 24.63
C PRO A 68 5.39 -3.41 24.66
N GLU A 69 5.48 -4.24 23.62
CA GLU A 69 6.52 -5.27 23.50
C GLU A 69 7.89 -4.74 23.08
N TYR A 70 7.97 -3.47 22.68
CA TYR A 70 9.19 -2.82 22.24
C TYR A 70 9.68 -1.86 23.30
N ASP A 71 10.84 -2.15 23.88
CA ASP A 71 11.59 -1.16 24.63
C ASP A 71 12.51 -0.37 23.71
N LYS A 72 12.93 0.80 24.17
CA LYS A 72 13.85 1.67 23.44
C LYS A 72 15.15 0.93 23.09
N LYS A 73 15.65 0.10 24.01
CA LYS A 73 16.89 -0.65 23.83
C LYS A 73 16.80 -1.64 22.66
N THR A 74 15.71 -2.40 22.55
CA THR A 74 15.50 -3.31 21.42
C THR A 74 15.48 -2.56 20.09
N VAL A 75 14.77 -1.42 20.01
CA VAL A 75 14.73 -0.62 18.78
C VAL A 75 16.11 -0.06 18.43
N GLU A 76 16.85 0.42 19.43
CA GLU A 76 18.21 0.92 19.26
C GLU A 76 19.17 -0.16 18.76
N GLU A 77 19.11 -1.37 19.33
CA GLU A 77 19.87 -2.54 18.88
C GLU A 77 19.56 -2.90 17.41
N ILE A 78 18.27 -2.91 17.03
CA ILE A 78 17.84 -3.18 15.65
C ILE A 78 18.39 -2.12 14.69
N VAL A 79 18.27 -0.83 15.02
CA VAL A 79 18.76 0.26 14.16
C VAL A 79 20.28 0.22 14.02
N ASN A 80 21.00 -0.01 15.13
CA ASN A 80 22.46 -0.15 15.11
C ASN A 80 22.91 -1.32 14.22
N LEU A 81 22.20 -2.45 14.29
CA LEU A 81 22.48 -3.61 13.44
C LEU A 81 22.20 -3.30 11.96
N LEU A 82 21.12 -2.58 11.64
CA LEU A 82 20.82 -2.13 10.28
C LEU A 82 21.91 -1.21 9.71
N ILE A 83 22.47 -0.32 10.53
CA ILE A 83 23.59 0.54 10.14
C ILE A 83 24.87 -0.29 9.93
N GLU A 84 25.18 -1.20 10.86
CA GLU A 84 26.35 -2.08 10.77
C GLU A 84 26.32 -2.95 9.50
N LYS A 85 25.16 -3.53 9.19
CA LYS A 85 24.93 -4.37 8.00
C LYS A 85 24.69 -3.58 6.72
N ARG A 86 24.92 -2.26 6.73
CA ARG A 86 24.80 -1.37 5.56
C ARG A 86 23.40 -1.36 4.94
N PHE A 87 22.37 -1.68 5.71
CA PHE A 87 20.99 -1.45 5.29
C PHE A 87 20.69 0.05 5.25
N PHE A 88 21.17 0.78 6.27
CA PHE A 88 21.24 2.24 6.27
C PHE A 88 22.66 2.71 5.97
N ASP A 89 22.76 3.87 5.32
CA ASP A 89 24.03 4.52 5.07
C ASP A 89 24.63 5.05 6.37
N LYS A 90 25.78 4.50 6.73
CA LYS A 90 26.48 4.80 7.98
C LYS A 90 26.95 6.26 8.03
N GLU A 91 27.43 6.80 6.92
CA GLU A 91 27.97 8.16 6.88
C GLU A 91 26.87 9.21 7.10
N SER A 92 25.71 9.00 6.48
CA SER A 92 24.51 9.82 6.69
C SER A 92 24.06 9.82 8.15
N TYR A 93 24.08 8.66 8.80
CA TYR A 93 23.74 8.55 10.21
C TYR A 93 24.73 9.29 11.10
N GLU A 94 26.04 9.06 10.91
CA GLU A 94 27.08 9.65 11.76
C GLU A 94 27.22 11.17 11.59
N LYS A 95 27.12 11.68 10.35
CA LYS A 95 27.31 13.11 10.07
C LYS A 95 26.06 13.95 10.28
N HIS A 96 24.88 13.37 10.04
CA HIS A 96 23.63 14.13 9.98
C HIS A 96 22.53 13.60 10.90
N GLY A 97 22.74 12.44 11.53
CA GLY A 97 21.71 11.81 12.35
C GLY A 97 20.48 11.44 11.52
N VAL A 98 20.67 10.96 10.29
CA VAL A 98 19.57 10.57 9.41
C VAL A 98 19.64 9.10 9.01
N LEU A 99 18.49 8.45 8.95
CA LEU A 99 18.34 7.12 8.37
C LEU A 99 17.88 7.24 6.93
N THR A 100 18.73 6.76 6.02
CA THR A 100 18.49 6.69 4.57
C THR A 100 19.41 5.63 3.97
N SER A 101 19.17 5.24 2.73
CA SER A 101 20.09 4.44 1.92
C SER A 101 19.93 4.75 0.44
N VAL A 102 20.86 4.29 -0.40
CA VAL A 102 20.78 4.44 -1.85
C VAL A 102 19.50 3.78 -2.39
N GLU A 103 19.17 2.57 -1.93
CA GLU A 103 17.97 1.85 -2.34
C GLU A 103 16.69 2.57 -1.91
N ILE A 104 16.63 3.11 -0.68
CA ILE A 104 15.48 3.89 -0.21
C ILE A 104 15.27 5.13 -1.09
N GLN A 105 16.36 5.84 -1.40
CA GLN A 105 16.30 7.04 -2.23
C GLN A 105 15.87 6.70 -3.66
N LYS A 106 16.35 5.60 -4.24
CA LYS A 106 15.92 5.12 -5.56
C LYS A 106 14.43 4.84 -5.62
N VAL A 107 13.91 4.06 -4.67
CA VAL A 107 12.48 3.73 -4.61
C VAL A 107 11.64 5.00 -4.51
N TRP A 108 12.05 5.95 -3.65
CA TRP A 108 11.33 7.21 -3.55
C TRP A 108 11.42 8.07 -4.81
N LEU A 109 12.60 8.18 -5.44
CA LEU A 109 12.80 8.93 -6.68
C LEU A 109 11.93 8.34 -7.80
N GLU A 110 11.88 7.02 -7.95
CA GLU A 110 11.05 6.34 -8.93
C GLU A 110 9.56 6.60 -8.67
N ALA A 111 9.10 6.35 -7.44
CA ALA A 111 7.70 6.55 -7.02
C ALA A 111 7.24 8.01 -7.14
N THR A 112 8.18 8.95 -7.22
CA THR A 112 7.89 10.38 -7.31
C THR A 112 8.38 11.05 -8.58
N SER A 113 8.78 10.25 -9.58
CA SER A 113 9.32 10.69 -10.87
C SER A 113 8.43 11.69 -11.61
N ARG A 114 7.10 11.58 -11.47
CA ARG A 114 6.11 12.49 -12.09
C ARG A 114 5.96 13.84 -11.38
N ARG A 115 6.51 13.98 -10.17
CA ARG A 115 6.42 15.21 -9.39
C ARG A 115 7.52 16.16 -9.88
N LYS A 116 7.16 17.39 -10.25
CA LYS A 116 8.15 18.43 -10.59
C LYS A 116 8.99 18.72 -9.35
N LYS A 117 10.26 18.34 -9.38
CA LYS A 117 11.21 18.48 -8.27
C LYS A 117 12.55 18.97 -8.79
N ASP A 118 13.22 19.77 -7.98
CA ASP A 118 14.59 20.22 -8.22
C ASP A 118 15.54 19.32 -7.43
N LEU A 119 16.21 18.39 -8.11
CA LEU A 119 17.12 17.43 -7.47
C LEU A 119 18.29 18.12 -6.75
N THR A 120 18.67 19.33 -7.18
CA THR A 120 19.79 20.07 -6.56
C THR A 120 19.45 20.61 -5.17
N LYS A 121 18.17 20.68 -4.81
CA LYS A 121 17.69 21.17 -3.51
C LYS A 121 17.38 20.06 -2.51
N LEU A 122 17.49 18.79 -2.91
CA LEU A 122 17.18 17.67 -2.05
C LEU A 122 18.33 17.44 -1.04
N PRO A 123 18.09 17.60 0.28
CA PRO A 123 19.10 17.36 1.29
C PRO A 123 19.46 15.87 1.39
N TYR A 124 20.68 15.55 1.81
CA TYR A 124 21.13 14.17 2.11
C TYR A 124 21.00 13.17 0.94
N MET A 125 20.93 13.66 -0.30
CA MET A 125 20.98 12.79 -1.48
C MET A 125 22.35 12.13 -1.61
N LEU A 126 22.34 10.81 -1.75
CA LEU A 126 23.53 10.00 -1.92
C LEU A 126 23.86 9.91 -3.42
N THR A 127 25.10 10.27 -3.79
CA THR A 127 25.58 10.10 -5.16
C THR A 127 25.83 8.61 -5.43
N GLU A 128 25.37 8.10 -6.57
CA GLU A 128 25.75 6.75 -7.03
C GLU A 128 27.24 6.73 -7.37
N GLY A 129 28.08 6.44 -6.37
CA GLY A 129 29.52 6.56 -6.56
C GLY A 129 30.36 6.34 -5.32
N ALA A 130 30.00 5.41 -4.44
CA ALA A 130 30.93 4.79 -3.49
C ALA A 130 30.30 3.55 -2.84
N ASN A 131 30.77 2.36 -3.21
CA ASN A 131 30.76 1.16 -2.34
C ASN A 131 29.43 0.66 -1.74
N SER A 132 28.30 0.79 -2.41
CA SER A 132 27.05 0.12 -2.01
C SER A 132 26.95 -1.31 -2.60
N LYS A 133 27.76 -2.22 -2.06
CA LYS A 133 27.47 -3.66 -2.11
C LYS A 133 26.47 -3.98 -1.00
N ASN A 134 25.22 -3.61 -1.22
CA ASN A 134 24.14 -3.83 -0.25
C ASN A 134 23.73 -5.31 -0.23
N VAL A 135 23.51 -5.81 0.97
CA VAL A 135 23.33 -7.25 1.30
C VAL A 135 21.99 -7.80 0.78
N CYS A 136 20.99 -6.94 0.53
CA CYS A 136 19.70 -7.35 -0.05
C CYS A 136 19.61 -7.05 -1.56
N LYS A 137 20.72 -7.18 -2.31
CA LYS A 137 20.69 -7.25 -3.78
C LYS A 137 20.46 -8.69 -4.21
N THR A 138 19.23 -9.01 -4.62
CA THR A 138 18.96 -10.29 -5.28
C THR A 138 18.22 -10.05 -6.59
N GLY A 139 19.00 -10.08 -7.68
CA GLY A 139 18.55 -10.40 -9.04
C GLY A 139 17.77 -9.34 -9.82
N SER A 140 18.45 -8.50 -10.59
CA SER A 140 18.27 -8.42 -12.05
C SER A 140 19.27 -7.45 -12.71
N SER A 141 19.93 -7.96 -13.76
CA SER A 141 20.64 -7.27 -14.85
C SER A 141 22.01 -6.63 -14.56
N THR A 142 23.05 -7.44 -14.78
CA THR A 142 24.31 -7.01 -15.38
C THR A 142 24.01 -6.36 -16.73
N THR A 143 24.22 -5.05 -16.85
CA THR A 143 24.78 -4.45 -18.06
C THR A 143 25.86 -3.47 -17.65
N GLU A 144 26.96 -3.56 -18.37
CA GLU A 144 28.28 -3.03 -18.07
C GLU A 144 28.34 -1.50 -18.05
N ASN A 145 29.37 -0.99 -17.38
CA ASN A 145 29.79 0.40 -17.36
C ASN A 145 29.73 1.07 -18.75
N VAL A 146 29.09 2.22 -18.84
CA VAL A 146 29.54 3.30 -19.72
C VAL A 146 29.34 4.63 -18.98
N ASP A 147 30.46 5.23 -18.58
CA ASP A 147 30.59 6.67 -18.32
C ASP A 147 29.99 7.47 -19.48
N LYS A 148 29.00 8.32 -19.17
CA LYS A 148 28.76 9.64 -19.77
C LYS A 148 27.46 10.25 -19.25
N LEU A 149 27.58 11.32 -18.45
CA LEU A 149 26.70 12.48 -18.60
C LEU A 149 27.01 13.08 -20.00
N PRO A 150 26.03 13.48 -20.86
CA PRO A 150 25.07 14.52 -20.49
C PRO A 150 23.67 14.52 -21.15
N THR A 151 22.79 15.33 -20.54
CA THR A 151 21.68 16.10 -21.15
C THR A 151 20.46 15.35 -21.73
N GLN A 152 19.30 15.71 -21.17
CA GLN A 152 17.94 15.61 -21.74
C GLN A 152 17.61 14.29 -22.45
N MET A 153 17.04 13.35 -21.69
CA MET A 153 16.30 12.24 -22.27
C MET A 153 14.87 12.26 -21.75
N GLU A 154 13.98 12.68 -22.63
CA GLU A 154 12.54 12.62 -22.53
C GLU A 154 12.15 11.12 -22.54
N LEU A 155 12.08 10.52 -21.35
CA LEU A 155 11.64 9.14 -21.20
C LEU A 155 10.11 9.12 -21.16
N ASN A 156 9.51 8.97 -22.33
CA ASN A 156 8.14 8.49 -22.45
C ASN A 156 8.09 7.03 -22.00
N LEU A 157 7.75 6.83 -20.72
CA LEU A 157 7.24 5.55 -20.24
C LEU A 157 5.75 5.75 -19.91
N GLU A 158 4.93 5.41 -20.89
CA GLU A 158 3.48 5.25 -20.74
C GLU A 158 3.23 4.18 -19.66
N ASN A 159 2.84 4.62 -18.48
CA ASN A 159 2.20 3.74 -17.50
C ASN A 159 0.99 4.50 -16.95
N ALA A 160 -0.20 4.16 -17.43
CA ALA A 160 -1.43 4.82 -17.03
C ALA A 160 -1.68 4.54 -15.55
N ASP A 161 -1.52 5.57 -14.70
CA ASP A 161 -1.92 5.52 -13.30
C ASP A 161 -2.98 6.59 -13.07
N ASN A 162 -4.23 6.15 -13.12
CA ASN A 162 -5.42 6.98 -13.00
C ASN A 162 -5.83 7.06 -11.53
N PHE A 163 -5.09 7.85 -10.73
CA PHE A 163 -5.59 8.33 -9.44
C PHE A 163 -5.92 9.82 -9.54
N ARG A 164 -7.03 10.13 -10.20
CA ARG A 164 -7.66 11.46 -10.07
C ARG A 164 -8.53 11.48 -8.81
N GLN A 165 -7.98 12.07 -7.76
CA GLN A 165 -8.75 12.68 -6.67
C GLN A 165 -9.77 13.68 -7.25
N SER A 166 -11.01 13.64 -6.75
CA SER A 166 -11.90 14.79 -6.80
C SER A 166 -12.37 15.16 -5.40
N LYS A 167 -11.72 16.20 -4.84
CA LYS A 167 -12.33 17.14 -3.90
C LYS A 167 -13.66 17.66 -4.47
N VAL A 168 -14.74 17.64 -3.69
CA VAL A 168 -15.84 18.61 -3.83
C VAL A 168 -16.26 19.11 -2.45
N LYS A 169 -16.41 20.43 -2.36
CA LYS A 169 -16.81 21.23 -1.19
C LYS A 169 -18.34 21.35 -1.09
N GLN A 170 -18.81 21.43 0.17
CA GLN A 170 -19.90 22.26 0.73
C GLN A 170 -21.38 22.05 0.31
N SER A 171 -22.24 21.77 1.30
CA SER A 171 -23.24 22.71 1.91
C SER A 171 -24.19 21.93 2.86
N LYS A 172 -24.21 22.18 4.17
CA LYS A 172 -24.95 23.20 4.97
C LYS A 172 -26.44 22.84 5.25
N ALA A 173 -26.75 22.37 6.47
CA ALA A 173 -27.97 22.69 7.23
C ALA A 173 -27.85 22.23 8.70
N GLU A 174 -28.09 23.16 9.62
CA GLU A 174 -28.00 23.03 11.08
C GLU A 174 -29.35 22.71 11.75
N LYS A 175 -29.25 22.20 13.00
CA LYS A 175 -30.10 22.36 14.21
C LYS A 175 -30.64 21.04 14.77
N SER A 176 -30.69 20.77 16.07
CA SER A 176 -30.09 21.35 17.30
C SER A 176 -30.65 20.56 18.50
N LYS A 177 -29.93 20.59 19.64
CA LYS A 177 -30.30 20.23 21.03
C LYS A 177 -30.06 18.77 21.45
N GLU A 178 -29.53 18.42 22.63
CA GLU A 178 -28.72 19.01 23.72
C GLU A 178 -28.36 17.81 24.65
N LEU A 179 -27.18 17.80 25.28
CA LEU A 179 -26.57 16.74 26.13
C LEU A 179 -26.98 16.88 27.65
N PRO A 180 -26.44 16.16 28.69
CA PRO A 180 -25.34 15.16 28.80
C PRO A 180 -25.61 14.02 29.88
N PRO A 181 -24.63 13.31 30.54
CA PRO A 181 -23.18 13.09 30.30
C PRO A 181 -22.66 11.60 30.38
N SER A 182 -21.44 11.42 29.85
CA SER A 182 -20.31 10.54 30.31
C SER A 182 -19.94 9.25 29.54
N ASP A 183 -18.65 9.25 29.13
CA ASP A 183 -17.66 8.15 28.92
C ASP A 183 -17.05 7.92 27.50
N PRO A 184 -15.74 7.55 27.41
CA PRO A 184 -14.72 8.07 26.45
C PRO A 184 -14.68 7.41 25.04
N PRO A 185 -13.89 7.96 24.07
CA PRO A 185 -14.08 7.70 22.64
C PRO A 185 -13.47 6.37 22.18
N ASN A 186 -14.31 5.54 21.55
CA ASN A 186 -13.90 4.35 20.81
C ASN A 186 -13.91 4.66 19.31
N GLY A 187 -12.87 4.17 18.61
CA GLY A 187 -12.56 4.46 17.22
C GLY A 187 -13.69 4.12 16.24
N GLU A 188 -13.72 4.92 15.18
CA GLU A 188 -14.67 4.93 14.08
C GLU A 188 -14.89 3.52 13.52
N LYS A 189 -16.14 3.06 13.58
CA LYS A 189 -16.62 1.92 12.79
C LYS A 189 -16.79 2.43 11.36
N GLU A 190 -16.02 1.84 10.45
CA GLU A 190 -16.26 1.97 9.01
C GLU A 190 -17.69 1.54 8.70
N GLU A 191 -18.29 2.28 7.78
CA GLU A 191 -19.70 2.30 7.40
C GLU A 191 -20.22 0.92 6.94
N GLU A 192 -20.93 0.20 7.81
CA GLU A 192 -21.85 -0.87 7.44
C GLU A 192 -23.17 -0.27 6.90
N GLU A 193 -23.20 0.19 5.65
CA GLU A 193 -24.41 0.40 4.85
C GLU A 193 -24.08 -0.09 3.42
N ASP A 194 -24.66 -1.11 2.78
CA ASP A 194 -26.07 -1.39 2.46
C ASP A 194 -26.17 -2.87 2.01
N THR A 195 -26.16 -3.83 2.95
CA THR A 195 -26.56 -5.24 2.71
C THR A 195 -27.99 -5.52 3.20
N SER A 196 -28.62 -4.60 3.93
CA SER A 196 -29.89 -4.79 4.62
C SER A 196 -31.14 -4.80 3.73
N LEU A 197 -31.01 -4.50 2.42
CA LEU A 197 -32.13 -4.40 1.49
C LEU A 197 -32.23 -5.53 0.45
N LEU A 198 -31.29 -6.50 0.44
CA LEU A 198 -31.42 -7.70 -0.37
C LEU A 198 -32.03 -8.83 0.48
N PRO A 199 -33.01 -9.60 -0.04
CA PRO A 199 -33.51 -10.76 0.68
C PRO A 199 -32.35 -11.74 0.96
N PRO A 200 -32.35 -12.43 2.12
CA PRO A 200 -31.31 -13.39 2.43
C PRO A 200 -31.23 -14.45 1.31
N PRO A 201 -30.01 -14.87 0.93
CA PRO A 201 -29.86 -15.91 -0.08
C PRO A 201 -30.43 -17.24 0.46
N PRO A 202 -30.79 -18.18 -0.42
CA PRO A 202 -31.12 -19.54 0.00
C PRO A 202 -30.01 -20.15 0.85
N GLU A 203 -30.37 -20.97 1.84
CA GLU A 203 -29.40 -21.57 2.79
C GLU A 203 -28.29 -22.35 2.07
N TYR A 204 -28.62 -23.04 0.97
CA TYR A 204 -27.64 -23.78 0.18
C TYR A 204 -26.54 -22.90 -0.43
N ALA A 205 -26.83 -21.63 -0.72
CA ALA A 205 -25.89 -20.70 -1.34
C ALA A 205 -24.84 -20.17 -0.35
N LEU A 206 -25.04 -20.39 0.96
CA LEU A 206 -24.07 -20.07 2.02
C LEU A 206 -22.98 -21.14 2.16
N ASN A 207 -23.08 -22.27 1.45
CA ASN A 207 -22.07 -23.32 1.50
C ASN A 207 -20.81 -22.93 0.71
N GLU A 208 -19.77 -22.50 1.43
CA GLU A 208 -18.49 -22.04 0.88
C GLU A 208 -17.74 -23.10 0.04
N LYS A 209 -18.05 -24.40 0.18
CA LYS A 209 -17.44 -25.44 -0.66
C LYS A 209 -17.97 -25.40 -2.09
N THR A 210 -19.23 -24.99 -2.27
CA THR A 210 -19.94 -25.06 -3.55
C THR A 210 -20.26 -23.69 -4.14
N HIS A 211 -20.36 -22.66 -3.31
CA HIS A 211 -20.74 -21.31 -3.70
C HIS A 211 -19.70 -20.30 -3.19
N ASN A 212 -19.63 -19.16 -3.85
CA ASN A 212 -18.91 -17.98 -3.38
C ASN A 212 -19.85 -16.76 -3.49
N TYR A 213 -20.87 -16.74 -2.64
CA TYR A 213 -21.90 -15.71 -2.63
C TYR A 213 -21.32 -14.32 -2.29
N SER A 214 -20.47 -14.25 -1.25
CA SER A 214 -19.81 -13.02 -0.82
C SER A 214 -18.92 -12.44 -1.93
N GLY A 215 -18.08 -13.28 -2.55
CA GLY A 215 -17.20 -12.84 -3.63
C GLY A 215 -17.95 -12.38 -4.88
N LEU A 216 -19.14 -12.95 -5.14
CA LEU A 216 -19.99 -12.47 -6.24
C LEU A 216 -20.52 -11.06 -5.93
N LEU A 217 -21.03 -10.83 -4.73
CA LEU A 217 -21.50 -9.49 -4.31
C LEU A 217 -20.38 -8.46 -4.35
N GLU A 218 -19.20 -8.81 -3.85
CA GLU A 218 -18.03 -7.94 -3.88
C GLU A 218 -17.60 -7.61 -5.31
N SER A 219 -17.59 -8.60 -6.20
CA SER A 219 -17.27 -8.38 -7.62
C SER A 219 -18.27 -7.43 -8.30
N LEU A 220 -19.57 -7.58 -8.02
CA LEU A 220 -20.61 -6.68 -8.56
C LEU A 220 -20.42 -5.25 -8.04
N ARG A 221 -20.07 -5.09 -6.77
CA ARG A 221 -19.77 -3.78 -6.17
C ARG A 221 -18.53 -3.15 -6.80
N LEU A 222 -17.45 -3.92 -6.95
CA LEU A 222 -16.19 -3.47 -7.55
C LEU A 222 -16.39 -2.97 -8.99
N HIS A 223 -17.26 -3.65 -9.76
CA HIS A 223 -17.61 -3.25 -11.11
C HIS A 223 -18.78 -2.26 -11.18
N ASN A 224 -19.10 -1.59 -10.08
CA ASN A 224 -20.04 -0.49 -10.02
C ASN A 224 -21.47 -0.85 -10.48
N VAL A 225 -21.91 -2.11 -10.27
CA VAL A 225 -23.28 -2.55 -10.53
C VAL A 225 -24.16 -2.06 -9.36
N LYS A 226 -24.85 -0.94 -9.55
CA LYS A 226 -25.65 -0.29 -8.49
C LYS A 226 -27.13 -0.66 -8.51
N ASP A 227 -27.66 -1.08 -9.65
CA ASP A 227 -29.09 -1.34 -9.80
C ASP A 227 -29.48 -2.62 -9.05
N LYS A 228 -30.35 -2.48 -8.04
CA LYS A 228 -30.81 -3.59 -7.17
C LYS A 228 -31.57 -4.66 -7.94
N THR A 229 -32.29 -4.28 -9.00
CA THR A 229 -33.02 -5.22 -9.85
C THR A 229 -32.06 -6.05 -10.70
N GLU A 230 -30.98 -5.42 -11.20
CA GLU A 230 -29.92 -6.11 -11.94
C GLU A 230 -29.16 -7.07 -11.03
N ILE A 231 -28.75 -6.63 -9.83
CA ILE A 231 -28.07 -7.48 -8.85
C ILE A 231 -28.92 -8.72 -8.54
N LYS A 232 -30.20 -8.53 -8.21
CA LYS A 232 -31.11 -9.64 -7.87
C LYS A 232 -31.27 -10.63 -9.03
N ALA A 233 -31.34 -10.13 -10.26
CA ALA A 233 -31.43 -10.97 -11.45
C ALA A 233 -30.11 -11.73 -11.70
N ILE A 234 -28.96 -11.10 -11.53
CA ILE A 234 -27.65 -11.74 -11.67
C ILE A 234 -27.50 -12.85 -10.63
N LEU A 235 -27.80 -12.56 -9.35
CA LEU A 235 -27.74 -13.55 -8.27
C LEU A 235 -28.59 -14.79 -8.60
N ARG A 236 -29.80 -14.62 -9.14
CA ARG A 236 -30.65 -15.76 -9.51
C ARG A 236 -30.11 -16.53 -10.70
N LEU A 237 -29.64 -15.84 -11.74
CA LEU A 237 -29.14 -16.47 -12.96
C LEU A 237 -27.79 -17.18 -12.76
N SER A 238 -27.00 -16.75 -11.79
CA SER A 238 -25.70 -17.34 -11.46
C SER A 238 -25.76 -18.43 -10.39
N ASP A 239 -26.96 -18.85 -9.99
CA ASP A 239 -27.19 -19.73 -8.83
C ASP A 239 -26.43 -19.21 -7.59
N TYR A 240 -26.64 -17.93 -7.28
CA TYR A 240 -26.09 -17.20 -6.14
C TYR A 240 -24.56 -17.31 -6.02
N GLY A 241 -23.86 -17.43 -7.15
CA GLY A 241 -22.40 -17.53 -7.17
C GLY A 241 -21.88 -18.96 -7.01
N ARG A 242 -22.63 -19.98 -7.45
CA ARG A 242 -22.14 -21.36 -7.52
C ARG A 242 -20.81 -21.42 -8.29
N LYS A 243 -19.82 -22.09 -7.72
CA LYS A 243 -18.48 -22.24 -8.31
C LYS A 243 -18.56 -23.03 -9.62
N GLY A 244 -17.77 -22.63 -10.61
CA GLY A 244 -17.75 -23.25 -11.94
C GLY A 244 -18.88 -22.82 -12.87
N THR A 245 -19.77 -21.92 -12.45
CA THR A 245 -20.77 -21.31 -13.35
C THR A 245 -20.17 -20.20 -14.21
N GLU A 246 -20.91 -19.85 -15.27
CA GLU A 246 -20.51 -18.89 -16.29
C GLU A 246 -20.22 -17.48 -15.74
N ILE A 247 -20.84 -17.10 -14.62
CA ILE A 247 -20.63 -15.78 -13.99
C ILE A 247 -19.15 -15.51 -13.68
N TRP A 248 -18.42 -16.53 -13.21
CA TRP A 248 -17.01 -16.37 -12.83
C TRP A 248 -16.12 -16.20 -14.06
N ARG A 249 -16.49 -16.83 -15.17
CA ARG A 249 -15.80 -16.64 -16.46
C ARG A 249 -16.03 -15.22 -16.99
N ILE A 250 -17.26 -14.71 -16.88
CA ILE A 250 -17.59 -13.32 -17.26
C ILE A 250 -16.79 -12.34 -16.40
N LEU A 251 -16.83 -12.50 -15.07
CA LEU A 251 -16.11 -11.63 -14.13
C LEU A 251 -14.60 -11.57 -14.42
N ALA A 252 -13.98 -12.72 -14.68
CA ALA A 252 -12.53 -12.80 -14.90
C ALA A 252 -12.08 -12.35 -16.30
N LYS A 253 -12.83 -12.65 -17.37
CA LYS A 253 -12.38 -12.42 -18.76
C LYS A 253 -12.82 -11.10 -19.36
N THR A 254 -13.72 -10.40 -18.70
CA THR A 254 -14.30 -9.16 -19.23
C THR A 254 -13.39 -7.97 -18.97
N ASN A 255 -13.15 -7.13 -19.99
CA ASN A 255 -12.46 -5.87 -19.80
C ASN A 255 -13.44 -4.78 -19.36
N TRP A 256 -13.60 -4.64 -18.05
CA TRP A 256 -14.57 -3.75 -17.40
C TRP A 256 -14.39 -2.27 -17.72
N SER A 257 -13.18 -1.83 -18.08
CA SER A 257 -12.90 -0.43 -18.46
C SER A 257 -13.64 0.03 -19.73
N ARG A 258 -14.06 -0.92 -20.59
CA ARG A 258 -14.75 -0.64 -21.85
C ARG A 258 -16.26 -0.82 -21.76
N ILE A 259 -16.80 -1.11 -20.57
CA ILE A 259 -18.22 -1.42 -20.39
C ILE A 259 -18.90 -0.30 -19.61
N GLU A 260 -19.80 0.41 -20.29
CA GLU A 260 -20.57 1.50 -19.71
C GLU A 260 -21.67 1.01 -18.75
N ALA A 261 -22.27 -0.16 -19.01
CA ALA A 261 -23.35 -0.74 -18.21
C ALA A 261 -23.04 -2.19 -17.77
N PRO A 262 -22.23 -2.37 -16.71
CA PRO A 262 -21.77 -3.68 -16.22
C PRO A 262 -22.89 -4.68 -15.90
N GLY A 263 -23.94 -4.27 -15.19
CA GLY A 263 -25.03 -5.17 -14.80
C GLY A 263 -25.84 -5.67 -16.00
N LYS A 264 -26.22 -4.77 -16.92
CA LYS A 264 -26.89 -5.13 -18.19
C LYS A 264 -26.04 -6.06 -19.05
N TYR A 265 -24.73 -5.83 -19.12
CA TYR A 265 -23.81 -6.67 -19.86
C TYR A 265 -23.78 -8.11 -19.30
N ILE A 266 -23.63 -8.25 -17.98
CA ILE A 266 -23.65 -9.56 -17.30
C ILE A 266 -24.97 -10.27 -17.58
N LEU A 267 -26.10 -9.58 -17.39
CA LEU A 267 -27.43 -10.15 -17.63
C LEU A 267 -27.62 -10.62 -19.07
N LYS A 268 -27.12 -9.86 -20.06
CA LYS A 268 -27.19 -10.23 -21.47
C LYS A 268 -26.47 -11.56 -21.72
N ILE A 269 -25.27 -11.73 -21.17
CA ILE A 269 -24.50 -12.97 -21.37
C ILE A 269 -25.13 -14.13 -20.61
N LEU A 270 -25.50 -13.95 -19.33
CA LEU A 270 -26.12 -15.01 -18.54
C LEU A 270 -27.42 -15.54 -19.15
N ARG A 271 -28.24 -14.66 -19.76
CA ARG A 271 -29.47 -15.06 -20.47
C ARG A 271 -29.20 -15.76 -21.79
N THR A 272 -28.02 -15.58 -22.39
CA THR A 272 -27.62 -16.24 -23.65
C THR A 272 -27.01 -17.61 -23.39
N SER A 273 -26.51 -17.86 -22.18
CA SER A 273 -25.89 -19.12 -21.75
C SER A 273 -26.85 -20.11 -21.08
N GLN A 274 -28.14 -19.77 -20.98
CA GLN A 274 -29.23 -20.67 -20.54
C GLN A 274 -29.90 -21.32 -21.74
#